data_AF-A0A923FA09-F1
#
_entry.id   AF-A0A923FA09-F1
#
_cell.length_a   1.000
_cell.length_b   1.000
_cell.length_c   1.000
_cell.angle_alpha   90.00
_cell.angle_beta   90.00
_cell.angle_gamma   90.00
#
_symmetry.space_group_name_H-M   'P 1'
#
loop_
_entity.id
_entity.type
_entity.pdbx_description
1 polymer ?
#
loop_
_entity_poly.entity_id
_entity_poly.type
_entity_poly.pdbx_seq_one_letter_code
_entity_poly.pdbx_strand_id
1 'polypeptide(L)'
;MPWPIINIAVDPLALIALIQTIGATVNGDGSTTLPDGSVVGVDNTSIKRPDGIIQHQDGRVEYPDGRIIWPDNTVEYPDGRIVWEDGTEKLPDGSIKYPDGLAYDAQGNLISE
;
A
#
# COMPACT_ATOMS: atom_id res chain seq x y z
N MET A 1 -15.45 -3.78 12.47
CA MET A 1 -15.27 -2.42 13.06
C MET A 1 -14.21 -1.73 12.21
N PRO A 2 -14.48 -0.55 11.62
CA PRO A 2 -13.42 0.16 10.89
C PRO A 2 -12.39 0.65 11.91
N TRP A 3 -11.11 0.48 11.58
CA TRP A 3 -10.00 0.91 12.41
C TRP A 3 -9.98 2.44 12.58
N PRO A 4 -9.49 2.97 13.71
CA PRO A 4 -9.27 4.40 13.85
C PRO A 4 -8.23 4.85 12.81
N ILE A 5 -8.55 5.95 12.12
CA ILE A 5 -7.60 6.65 11.26
C ILE A 5 -6.58 7.29 12.21
N ILE A 6 -5.41 6.67 12.37
CA ILE A 6 -4.31 7.27 13.13
C ILE A 6 -3.71 8.33 12.21
N ASN A 7 -4.11 9.59 12.42
CA ASN A 7 -3.40 10.72 11.84
C ASN A 7 -2.01 10.79 12.48
N ILE A 8 -0.98 10.31 11.78
CA ILE A 8 0.45 10.35 12.18
C ILE A 8 1.01 11.76 11.97
N ALA A 9 0.26 12.78 12.40
CA ALA A 9 0.71 14.16 12.50
C ALA A 9 1.03 14.52 13.96
N VAL A 10 1.43 13.51 14.74
CA VAL A 10 1.66 13.62 16.18
C VAL A 10 3.17 13.65 16.41
N ASP A 11 3.59 14.67 17.16
CA ASP A 11 4.93 14.83 17.74
C ASP A 11 5.58 13.45 18.05
N PRO A 12 6.80 13.17 17.55
CA PRO A 12 7.44 11.87 17.72
C PRO A 12 7.58 11.43 19.19
N LEU A 13 7.66 12.36 20.16
CA LEU A 13 7.65 12.02 21.59
C LEU A 13 6.28 11.58 22.09
N ALA A 14 5.20 12.19 21.59
CA ALA A 14 3.83 11.80 21.93
C ALA A 14 3.42 10.50 21.23
N LEU A 15 3.96 10.24 20.04
CA LEU A 15 3.81 8.95 19.35
C LEU A 15 4.48 7.82 20.15
N ILE A 16 5.71 8.02 20.64
CA ILE A 16 6.42 7.05 21.50
C ILE A 16 5.66 6.79 22.81
N ALA A 17 5.12 7.83 23.45
CA ALA A 17 4.33 7.68 24.67
C ALA A 17 3.01 6.92 24.43
N LEU A 18 2.35 7.16 23.29
CA LEU A 18 1.15 6.43 22.88
C LEU A 18 1.45 4.97 22.57
N ILE A 19 2.56 4.71 21.85
CA ILE A 19 3.13 3.38 21.57
C ILE A 19 3.38 2.61 22.88
N GLN A 20 4.00 3.23 23.88
CA GLN A 20 4.23 2.60 25.18
C GLN A 20 2.92 2.34 25.95
N THR A 21 1.93 3.23 25.82
CA THR A 21 0.61 3.09 26.47
C THR A 21 -0.17 1.90 25.92
N ILE A 22 -0.01 1.57 24.65
CA ILE A 22 -0.65 0.40 24.03
C ILE A 22 0.17 -0.89 24.19
N GLY A 23 1.36 -0.85 24.78
CA GLY A 23 2.22 -2.03 25.00
C GLY A 23 3.14 -2.37 23.82
N ALA A 24 3.41 -1.39 22.95
CA ALA A 24 4.33 -1.58 21.84
C ALA A 24 5.80 -1.44 22.30
N THR A 25 6.66 -2.29 21.74
CA THR A 25 8.09 -2.42 22.06
C THR A 25 8.93 -1.75 20.97
N VAL A 26 9.76 -0.77 21.34
CA VAL A 26 10.74 -0.19 20.43
C VAL A 26 11.94 -1.13 20.35
N ASN A 27 12.27 -1.58 19.14
CA ASN A 27 13.41 -2.44 18.85
C ASN A 27 14.71 -1.63 18.78
N GLY A 28 15.85 -2.32 18.93
CA GLY A 28 17.17 -1.68 18.90
C GLY A 28 17.57 -1.08 17.55
N ASP A 29 16.85 -1.41 16.48
CA ASP A 29 16.99 -0.82 15.14
C ASP A 29 16.19 0.48 14.97
N GLY A 30 15.36 0.86 15.96
CA GLY A 30 14.48 2.02 15.92
C GLY A 30 13.07 1.72 15.41
N SER A 31 12.77 0.48 15.00
CA SER A 31 11.41 0.05 14.64
C SER A 31 10.57 -0.14 15.89
N THR A 32 9.24 -0.14 15.75
CA THR A 32 8.32 -0.35 16.88
C THR A 32 7.40 -1.53 16.62
N THR A 33 7.48 -2.56 17.46
CA THR A 33 6.56 -3.71 17.43
C THR A 33 5.35 -3.46 18.32
N LEU A 34 4.17 -3.42 17.73
CA LEU A 34 2.88 -3.33 18.41
C LEU A 34 2.47 -4.69 19.03
N PRO A 35 1.61 -4.70 20.06
CA PRO A 35 1.17 -5.94 20.72
C PRO A 35 0.33 -6.85 19.83
N ASP A 36 -0.27 -6.32 18.77
CA ASP A 36 -0.98 -7.08 17.75
C ASP A 36 -0.03 -7.84 16.80
N GLY A 37 1.29 -7.62 16.93
CA GLY A 37 2.33 -8.17 16.06
C GLY A 37 2.68 -7.29 14.87
N SER A 38 2.05 -6.11 14.73
CA SER A 38 2.40 -5.14 13.70
C SER A 38 3.76 -4.49 14.01
N VAL A 39 4.53 -4.10 13.00
CA VAL A 39 5.85 -3.48 13.14
C VAL A 39 5.85 -2.16 12.36
N VAL A 40 6.00 -1.06 13.08
CA VAL A 40 6.23 0.27 12.51
C VAL A 40 7.70 0.39 12.13
N GLY A 41 7.98 0.84 10.91
CA GLY A 41 9.32 1.11 10.41
C GLY A 41 10.04 2.18 11.24
N VAL A 42 11.37 2.18 11.16
CA VAL A 42 12.25 3.12 11.88
C VAL A 42 11.94 4.59 11.56
N ASP A 43 11.51 4.82 10.33
CA ASP A 43 11.16 6.12 9.80
C ASP A 43 9.72 6.56 10.16
N ASN A 44 8.96 5.71 10.85
CA ASN A 44 7.53 5.88 11.14
C ASN A 44 6.67 6.17 9.89
N THR A 45 7.19 5.86 8.69
CA THR A 45 6.46 6.07 7.44
C THR A 45 5.71 4.82 6.99
N SER A 46 5.98 3.66 7.60
CA SER A 46 5.36 2.40 7.21
C SER A 46 5.02 1.53 8.42
N ILE A 47 3.96 0.74 8.29
CA ILE A 47 3.47 -0.20 9.29
C ILE A 47 3.28 -1.55 8.59
N LYS A 48 4.08 -2.54 8.98
CA LYS A 48 3.95 -3.92 8.55
C LYS A 48 3.05 -4.68 9.52
N ARG A 49 1.89 -5.11 9.06
CA ARG A 49 0.94 -5.90 9.83
C ARG A 49 1.40 -7.37 9.96
N PRO A 50 0.91 -8.12 10.96
CA PRO A 50 1.26 -9.52 11.16
C PRO A 50 0.80 -10.44 10.02
N ASP A 51 -0.22 -10.04 9.25
CA ASP A 51 -0.65 -10.74 8.03
C ASP A 51 0.26 -10.46 6.82
N GLY A 52 1.31 -9.67 6.99
CA GLY A 52 2.31 -9.36 5.97
C GLY A 52 1.99 -8.13 5.12
N ILE A 53 0.83 -7.49 5.33
CA ILE A 53 0.45 -6.27 4.64
C ILE A 53 1.28 -5.09 5.17
N ILE A 54 1.88 -4.30 4.28
CA ILE A 54 2.65 -3.10 4.63
C ILE A 54 1.84 -1.88 4.21
N GLN A 55 1.49 -1.03 5.16
CA GLN A 55 0.81 0.23 4.89
C GLN A 55 1.76 1.39 5.10
N HIS A 56 1.89 2.24 4.10
CA HIS A 56 2.73 3.43 4.10
C HIS A 56 1.89 4.67 4.44
N GLN A 57 2.54 5.68 5.00
CA GLN A 57 1.95 6.94 5.41
C GLN A 57 1.47 7.78 4.22
N ASP A 58 2.10 7.61 3.05
CA ASP A 58 1.69 8.22 1.79
C ASP A 58 0.36 7.64 1.26
N GLY A 59 -0.16 6.57 1.88
CA GLY A 59 -1.39 5.88 1.49
C GLY A 59 -1.14 4.62 0.65
N ARG A 60 0.12 4.30 0.30
CA ARG A 60 0.46 3.07 -0.40
C ARG A 60 0.27 1.84 0.50
N VAL A 61 -0.26 0.76 -0.05
CA VAL A 61 -0.47 -0.52 0.65
C VAL A 61 0.13 -1.65 -0.17
N GLU A 62 1.09 -2.36 0.39
CA GLU A 62 1.67 -3.56 -0.20
C GLU A 62 1.08 -4.80 0.46
N TYR A 63 0.68 -5.76 -0.35
CA TYR A 63 0.15 -7.03 0.09
C TYR A 63 1.23 -8.11 -0.03
N PRO A 64 1.17 -9.16 0.80
CA PRO A 64 2.15 -10.25 0.78
C PRO A 64 2.11 -11.09 -0.51
N ASP A 65 1.02 -11.00 -1.28
CA ASP A 65 0.91 -11.61 -2.60
C ASP A 65 1.69 -10.84 -3.69
N GLY A 66 2.26 -9.67 -3.34
CA GLY A 66 2.98 -8.77 -4.25
C GLY A 66 2.10 -7.73 -4.91
N ARG A 67 0.80 -7.65 -4.56
CA ARG A 67 -0.08 -6.58 -5.00
C ARG A 67 0.26 -5.28 -4.27
N ILE A 68 0.30 -4.17 -5.00
CA ILE A 68 0.52 -2.82 -4.47
C ILE A 68 -0.69 -1.98 -4.81
N ILE A 69 -1.28 -1.32 -3.81
CA ILE A 69 -2.31 -0.30 -3.99
C ILE A 69 -1.66 1.05 -3.70
N TRP A 70 -1.71 1.93 -4.68
CA TRP A 70 -1.21 3.29 -4.60
C TRP A 70 -2.29 4.23 -4.03
N PRO A 71 -1.90 5.40 -3.50
CA PRO A 71 -2.84 6.36 -2.92
C PRO A 71 -3.80 6.99 -3.93
N ASP A 72 -3.49 6.92 -5.22
CA ASP A 72 -4.35 7.33 -6.34
C ASP A 72 -5.32 6.20 -6.76
N ASN A 73 -5.53 5.20 -5.90
CA ASN A 73 -6.30 3.99 -6.17
C ASN A 73 -5.76 3.11 -7.32
N THR A 74 -4.56 3.38 -7.84
CA THR A 74 -3.91 2.48 -8.81
C THR A 74 -3.53 1.17 -8.14
N VAL A 75 -3.88 0.05 -8.76
CA VAL A 75 -3.55 -1.30 -8.30
C VAL A 75 -2.54 -1.93 -9.24
N GLU A 76 -1.35 -2.19 -8.72
CA GLU A 76 -0.33 -2.97 -9.40
C GLU A 76 -0.36 -4.41 -8.89
N TYR A 77 -0.39 -5.35 -9.81
CA TYR A 77 -0.40 -6.78 -9.54
C TYR A 77 0.99 -7.37 -9.77
N PRO A 78 1.35 -8.45 -9.06
CA PRO A 78 2.65 -9.09 -9.18
C PRO A 78 2.94 -9.69 -10.56
N ASP A 79 1.90 -9.94 -11.36
CA ASP A 79 2.03 -10.41 -12.75
C ASP A 79 2.47 -9.29 -13.71
N GLY A 80 2.50 -8.03 -13.27
CA GLY A 80 2.79 -6.84 -14.09
C GLY A 80 1.54 -6.14 -14.62
N ARG A 81 0.34 -6.59 -14.24
CA ARG A 81 -0.91 -5.88 -14.55
C ARG A 81 -1.03 -4.63 -13.68
N ILE A 82 -1.44 -3.52 -14.27
CA ILE A 82 -1.70 -2.27 -13.57
C ILE A 82 -3.14 -1.87 -13.89
N VAL A 83 -3.93 -1.56 -12.87
CA VAL A 83 -5.30 -1.07 -13.00
C VAL A 83 -5.36 0.31 -12.38
N TRP A 84 -5.64 1.32 -13.19
CA TRP A 84 -5.81 2.70 -12.73
C TRP A 84 -7.23 2.94 -12.22
N GLU A 85 -7.41 4.02 -11.47
CA GLU A 85 -8.71 4.40 -10.90
C GLU A 85 -9.76 4.67 -11.98
N ASP A 86 -9.36 5.19 -13.13
CA ASP A 86 -10.24 5.46 -14.27
C ASP A 86 -10.80 4.18 -14.91
N GLY A 87 -10.32 2.99 -14.50
CA GLY A 87 -10.68 1.71 -15.07
C GLY A 87 -9.80 1.30 -16.25
N THR A 88 -8.77 2.09 -16.58
CA THR A 88 -7.74 1.69 -17.53
C THR A 88 -6.95 0.52 -16.92
N GLU A 89 -6.67 -0.49 -17.72
CA GLU A 89 -5.89 -1.66 -17.33
C GLU A 89 -4.75 -1.88 -18.29
N LYS A 90 -3.52 -1.83 -17.80
CA LYS A 90 -2.34 -2.30 -18.52
C LYS A 90 -2.09 -3.76 -18.17
N LEU A 91 -2.05 -4.59 -19.19
CA LEU A 91 -1.73 -5.99 -19.10
C LEU A 91 -0.21 -6.20 -19.19
N PRO A 92 0.30 -7.34 -18.68
CA PRO A 92 1.73 -7.63 -18.69
C PRO A 92 2.31 -7.91 -20.08
N ASP A 93 1.46 -8.19 -21.07
CA ASP A 93 1.82 -8.26 -22.48
C ASP A 93 2.08 -6.87 -23.11
N GLY A 94 1.83 -5.79 -22.35
CA GLY A 94 1.94 -4.41 -22.77
C GLY A 94 0.68 -3.83 -23.39
N SER A 95 -0.39 -4.63 -23.51
CA SER A 95 -1.69 -4.16 -23.99
C SER A 95 -2.35 -3.26 -22.95
N ILE A 96 -3.09 -2.25 -23.40
CA ILE A 96 -3.85 -1.32 -22.56
C ILE A 96 -5.32 -1.43 -22.90
N LYS A 97 -6.16 -1.72 -21.92
CA LYS A 97 -7.62 -1.70 -22.02
C LYS A 97 -8.13 -0.45 -21.35
N TYR A 98 -8.97 0.29 -22.05
CA TYR A 98 -9.64 1.47 -21.54
C TYR A 98 -11.05 1.11 -21.06
N PRO A 99 -11.59 1.90 -20.12
CA PRO A 99 -12.94 1.69 -19.59
C PRO A 99 -14.05 1.89 -20.64
N ASP A 100 -13.75 2.58 -21.74
CA ASP A 100 -14.66 2.80 -22.86
C ASP A 100 -14.82 1.59 -23.79
N GLY A 101 -14.08 0.50 -23.53
CA GLY A 101 -14.08 -0.71 -24.34
C GLY A 101 -12.93 -0.79 -25.35
N LEU A 102 -12.21 0.32 -25.57
CA LEU A 102 -11.07 0.34 -26.45
C LEU A 102 -9.92 -0.45 -25.83
N ALA A 103 -9.31 -1.34 -26.61
CA ALA A 103 -8.10 -2.02 -26.21
C ALA A 103 -7.02 -1.81 -27.27
N TYR A 104 -5.81 -1.50 -26.83
CA TYR A 104 -4.63 -1.31 -27.67
C TYR A 104 -3.57 -2.34 -27.32
N ASP A 105 -2.86 -2.86 -28.31
CA ASP A 105 -1.69 -3.71 -28.08
C ASP A 105 -0.47 -2.88 -27.65
N ALA A 106 0.63 -3.57 -27.30
CA ALA A 106 1.90 -2.94 -26.94
C ALA A 106 2.53 -2.09 -28.06
N GLN A 107 2.07 -2.24 -29.31
CA GLN A 107 2.52 -1.47 -30.47
C GLN A 107 1.62 -0.25 -30.75
N GLY A 108 0.54 -0.07 -29.98
CA GLY A 108 -0.43 1.02 -30.14
C GLY A 108 -1.50 0.76 -31.20
N ASN A 109 -1.66 -0.48 -31.67
CA ASN A 109 -2.76 -0.84 -32.58
C ASN A 109 -4.02 -1.16 -31.77
N LEU A 110 -5.17 -0.70 -32.26
CA LEU A 110 -6.46 -1.06 -31.68
C LEU A 110 -6.74 -2.56 -31.92
N ILE A 111 -7.00 -3.30 -30.84
CA ILE A 111 -7.33 -4.73 -30.86
C ILE A 111 -8.78 -5.01 -30.44
N SER A 112 -9.50 -4.05 -29.85
CA SER A 112 -10.92 -4.18 -29.48
C SER A 112 -11.62 -2.81 -29.39
N GLU A 113 -12.91 -2.75 -29.73
CA GLU A 113 -13.88 -1.65 -29.53
C GLU A 113 -15.20 -2.24 -29.00
#